data_AF-A0A167CFZ5-F1
#
_entry.id   AF-A0A167CFZ5-F1
#
_cell.length_a   1.000
_cell.length_b   1.000
_cell.length_c   1.000
_cell.angle_alpha   90.00
_cell.angle_beta   90.00
_cell.angle_gamma   90.00
#
_symmetry.space_group_name_H-M   'P 1'
#
loop_
_entity.id
_entity.type
_entity.pdbx_description
1 polymer ?
#
loop_
_entity_poly.entity_id
_entity_poly.type
_entity_poly.pdbx_seq_one_letter_code
_entity_poly.pdbx_strand_id
1 'polypeptide(L)'
;MPELQSHNGYYLWHYVPNLVAAIIFEVLFVLATLFHAWKIARTKTWFCIVFCIGGLLEIIGYAGRAIAREKTGEIGPYIMQSVTILVAPALFAASVYMTLGRIIRSVHGESLSVIRVNWLTRIFVTGDVFSFLVQASGAGLMVKDGSQNMGQNLIVAGLVIQVVLFGIFWVTAILFHVRLSKYPTEASASGHSPWKSGLWMLYSVSAFIMVRSVFRLIEYIMGGDGYPLQNEWTLYVFDAMLMFFVMVAFGYRFPAAFQIRKGGFQSASDIENHDMTMENDGNQRASLRKSMR
;
A
#
# COMPACT_ATOMS: atom_id res chain seq x y z
N MET A 1 37.33 2.60 -13.45
CA MET A 1 35.97 3.16 -13.31
C MET A 1 34.99 1.99 -13.43
N PRO A 2 33.82 1.97 -12.78
CA PRO A 2 32.87 0.89 -12.99
C PRO A 2 32.45 0.88 -14.47
N GLU A 3 32.67 -0.24 -15.14
CA GLU A 3 32.35 -0.46 -16.54
C GLU A 3 31.17 -1.43 -16.63
N LEU A 4 30.31 -1.26 -17.65
CA LEU A 4 29.23 -2.19 -17.91
C LEU A 4 29.80 -3.55 -18.28
N GLN A 5 29.59 -4.53 -17.41
CA GLN A 5 29.84 -5.95 -17.67
C GLN A 5 28.61 -6.60 -18.31
N SER A 6 28.83 -7.38 -19.35
CA SER A 6 27.78 -8.17 -20.01
C SER A 6 27.60 -9.52 -19.31
N HIS A 7 26.37 -10.02 -19.30
CA HIS A 7 26.02 -11.38 -18.91
C HIS A 7 25.86 -12.22 -20.18
N ASN A 8 26.76 -13.18 -20.42
CA ASN A 8 26.75 -14.03 -21.63
C ASN A 8 26.64 -13.26 -22.96
N GLY A 9 27.27 -12.08 -23.05
CA GLY A 9 27.23 -11.24 -24.26
C GLY A 9 26.08 -10.23 -24.32
N TYR A 10 25.17 -10.22 -23.33
CA TYR A 10 24.05 -9.29 -23.24
C TYR A 10 24.19 -8.33 -22.06
N TYR A 11 23.87 -7.05 -22.25
CA TYR A 11 23.88 -6.08 -21.17
C TYR A 11 22.53 -6.07 -20.45
N LEU A 12 22.53 -6.41 -19.16
CA LEU A 12 21.35 -6.32 -18.29
C LEU A 12 20.97 -4.87 -17.97
N TRP A 13 21.93 -3.95 -18.10
CA TRP A 13 21.80 -2.54 -17.79
C TRP A 13 22.17 -1.69 -19.00
N HIS A 14 21.44 -0.60 -19.21
CA HIS A 14 21.76 0.39 -20.24
C HIS A 14 22.72 1.47 -19.73
N TYR A 15 22.92 1.53 -18.41
CA TYR A 15 23.78 2.50 -17.72
C TYR A 15 24.41 1.86 -16.48
N VAL A 16 25.53 2.40 -16.00
CA VAL A 16 26.13 1.98 -14.73
C VAL A 16 25.33 2.60 -13.56
N PRO A 17 24.77 1.80 -12.63
CA PRO A 17 24.00 2.33 -11.51
C PRO A 17 24.75 3.35 -10.63
N ASN A 18 24.06 4.43 -10.28
CA ASN A 18 24.59 5.46 -9.39
C ASN A 18 24.51 5.01 -7.92
N LEU A 19 25.68 4.75 -7.31
CA LEU A 19 25.80 4.31 -5.92
C LEU A 19 25.27 5.33 -4.92
N VAL A 20 25.60 6.61 -5.12
CA VAL A 20 25.26 7.68 -4.20
C VAL A 20 23.74 7.84 -4.13
N ALA A 21 23.08 7.83 -5.28
CA ALA A 21 21.63 7.91 -5.34
C ALA A 21 20.97 6.66 -4.71
N ALA A 22 21.48 5.46 -4.99
CA ALA A 22 20.97 4.22 -4.40
C ALA A 22 21.05 4.25 -2.87
N ILE A 23 22.19 4.64 -2.31
CA ILE A 23 22.41 4.74 -0.85
C ILE A 23 21.50 5.79 -0.23
N ILE A 24 21.34 6.97 -0.84
CA ILE A 24 20.45 8.02 -0.32
C ILE A 24 19.02 7.49 -0.18
N PHE A 25 18.49 6.87 -1.24
CA PHE A 25 17.13 6.33 -1.21
C PHE A 25 17.01 5.13 -0.27
N GLU A 26 18.00 4.25 -0.20
CA GLU A 26 18.03 3.16 0.76
C GLU A 26 17.92 3.68 2.20
N VAL A 27 18.72 4.68 2.59
CA VAL A 27 18.65 5.30 3.92
C VAL A 27 17.28 5.92 4.17
N LEU A 28 16.71 6.63 3.18
CA LEU A 28 15.36 7.21 3.29
C LEU A 28 14.29 6.13 3.51
N PHE A 29 14.34 5.00 2.79
CA PHE A 29 13.41 3.89 2.94
C PHE A 29 13.60 3.16 4.27
N VAL A 30 14.84 3.01 4.76
CA VAL A 30 15.13 2.46 6.10
C VAL A 30 14.48 3.34 7.17
N LEU A 31 14.75 4.64 7.17
CA LEU A 31 14.19 5.57 8.14
C LEU A 31 12.66 5.59 8.10
N ALA A 32 12.07 5.63 6.90
CA ALA A 32 10.63 5.60 6.73
C ALA A 32 10.03 4.26 7.22
N THR A 33 10.65 3.12 6.91
CA THR A 33 10.17 1.80 7.32
C THR A 33 10.24 1.63 8.84
N LEU A 34 11.34 2.06 9.47
CA LEU A 34 11.51 2.05 10.93
C LEU A 34 10.46 2.93 11.62
N PHE A 35 10.18 4.12 11.07
CA PHE A 35 9.13 4.99 11.58
C PHE A 35 7.75 4.31 11.54
N HIS A 36 7.41 3.64 10.43
CA HIS A 36 6.15 2.90 10.32
C HIS A 36 6.10 1.71 11.26
N ALA A 37 7.19 0.94 11.38
CA ALA A 37 7.28 -0.21 12.28
C ALA A 37 7.10 0.23 13.74
N TRP A 38 7.78 1.30 14.16
CA TRP A 38 7.60 1.89 15.49
C TRP A 38 6.15 2.34 15.71
N LYS A 39 5.56 3.03 14.73
CA LYS A 39 4.18 3.51 14.83
C LYS A 39 3.18 2.36 14.95
N ILE A 40 3.33 1.31 14.12
CA ILE A 40 2.52 0.08 14.18
C ILE A 40 2.64 -0.59 15.54
N ALA A 41 3.85 -0.71 16.10
CA ALA A 41 4.06 -1.32 17.40
C ALA A 41 3.41 -0.50 18.53
N ARG A 42 3.52 0.83 18.48
CA ARG A 42 2.91 1.74 19.47
C ARG A 42 1.40 1.76 19.40
N THR A 43 0.82 1.81 18.21
CA THR A 43 -0.63 1.91 18.03
C THR A 43 -1.31 0.54 17.94
N LYS A 44 -0.58 -0.57 17.80
CA LYS A 44 -1.08 -1.95 17.58
C LYS A 44 -1.88 -2.13 16.27
N THR A 45 -1.61 -1.31 15.25
CA THR A 45 -2.29 -1.37 13.94
C THR A 45 -1.69 -2.46 13.06
N TRP A 46 -1.84 -3.72 13.47
CA TRP A 46 -1.23 -4.87 12.79
C TRP A 46 -1.62 -5.02 11.31
N PHE A 47 -2.74 -4.45 10.89
CA PHE A 47 -3.12 -4.47 9.48
C PHE A 47 -2.19 -3.67 8.57
N CYS A 48 -1.40 -2.74 9.12
CA CYS A 48 -0.39 -1.98 8.38
C CYS A 48 0.93 -2.74 8.21
N ILE A 49 1.08 -3.97 8.72
CA ILE A 49 2.30 -4.78 8.51
C ILE A 49 2.62 -4.90 7.02
N VAL A 50 1.60 -5.08 6.17
CA VAL A 50 1.77 -5.18 4.71
C VAL A 50 2.47 -3.93 4.14
N PHE A 51 2.20 -2.75 4.70
CA PHE A 51 2.88 -1.51 4.32
C PHE A 51 4.36 -1.53 4.69
N CYS A 52 4.70 -2.02 5.89
CA CYS A 52 6.10 -2.20 6.29
C CYS A 52 6.82 -3.24 5.43
N ILE A 53 6.14 -4.33 5.03
CA ILE A 53 6.73 -5.31 4.10
C ILE A 53 7.04 -4.62 2.76
N GLY A 54 6.14 -3.77 2.25
CA GLY A 54 6.42 -2.94 1.07
C GLY A 54 7.67 -2.07 1.25
N GLY A 55 7.82 -1.41 2.40
CA GLY A 55 9.02 -0.63 2.72
C GLY A 55 10.30 -1.47 2.80
N LEU A 56 10.24 -2.70 3.34
CA LEU A 56 11.36 -3.64 3.34
C LEU A 56 11.76 -4.05 1.92
N LEU A 57 10.79 -4.25 1.03
CA LEU A 57 11.09 -4.55 -0.38
C LEU A 57 11.77 -3.39 -1.09
N GLU A 58 11.39 -2.14 -0.83
CA GLU A 58 12.13 -0.98 -1.36
C GLU A 58 13.59 -0.98 -0.86
N ILE A 59 13.82 -1.23 0.44
CA ILE A 59 15.18 -1.30 1.00
C ILE A 59 16.01 -2.37 0.29
N ILE A 60 15.47 -3.59 0.15
CA ILE A 60 16.15 -4.70 -0.54
C ILE A 60 16.41 -4.33 -2.01
N GLY A 61 15.47 -3.64 -2.65
CA GLY A 61 15.61 -3.19 -4.02
C GLY A 61 16.77 -2.23 -4.23
N TYR A 62 16.85 -1.18 -3.41
CA TYR A 62 17.94 -0.20 -3.51
C TYR A 62 19.28 -0.75 -3.01
N ALA A 63 19.29 -1.68 -2.05
CA ALA A 63 20.48 -2.44 -1.70
C ALA A 63 20.98 -3.28 -2.87
N GLY A 64 20.08 -3.99 -3.57
CA GLY A 64 20.38 -4.71 -4.80
C GLY A 64 20.94 -3.79 -5.89
N ARG A 65 20.41 -2.56 -6.01
CA ARG A 65 20.89 -1.53 -6.93
C ARG A 65 22.29 -1.04 -6.60
N ALA A 66 22.60 -0.85 -5.32
CA ALA A 66 23.93 -0.48 -4.86
C ALA A 66 24.97 -1.56 -5.20
N ILE A 67 24.62 -2.84 -4.97
CA ILE A 67 25.46 -3.99 -5.32
C ILE A 67 25.63 -4.12 -6.83
N ALA A 68 24.58 -3.83 -7.61
CA ALA A 68 24.60 -3.96 -9.07
C ALA A 68 25.66 -3.08 -9.75
N ARG A 69 26.12 -1.98 -9.12
CA ARG A 69 27.19 -1.13 -9.67
C ARG A 69 28.49 -1.87 -9.93
N GLU A 70 28.88 -2.77 -9.03
CA GLU A 70 30.14 -3.52 -9.16
C GLU A 70 29.95 -4.86 -9.88
N LYS A 71 28.69 -5.28 -10.06
CA LYS A 71 28.29 -6.60 -10.54
C LYS A 71 27.20 -6.51 -11.61
N THR A 72 27.35 -5.61 -12.59
CA THR A 72 26.33 -5.37 -13.63
C THR A 72 26.07 -6.60 -14.51
N GLY A 73 27.05 -7.52 -14.59
CA GLY A 73 26.93 -8.79 -15.32
C GLY A 73 26.31 -9.93 -14.50
N GLU A 74 25.94 -9.72 -13.23
CA GLU A 74 25.30 -10.74 -12.41
C GLU A 74 23.76 -10.60 -12.47
N ILE A 75 23.07 -11.70 -12.76
CA ILE A 75 21.60 -11.76 -12.78
C ILE A 75 21.01 -11.53 -11.39
N GLY A 76 21.71 -11.93 -10.32
CA GLY A 76 21.22 -11.85 -8.94
C GLY A 76 20.81 -10.43 -8.51
N PRO A 77 21.73 -9.45 -8.52
CA PRO A 77 21.42 -8.05 -8.23
C PRO A 77 20.32 -7.46 -9.12
N TYR A 78 20.32 -7.82 -10.41
CA TYR A 78 19.31 -7.36 -11.37
C TYR A 78 17.90 -7.85 -11.03
N ILE A 79 17.73 -9.16 -10.77
CA ILE A 79 16.45 -9.74 -10.38
C ILE A 79 16.01 -9.20 -9.02
N MET A 80 16.93 -9.15 -8.06
CA MET A 80 16.65 -8.67 -6.71
C MET A 80 16.04 -7.27 -6.76
N GLN A 81 16.69 -6.33 -7.43
CA GLN A 81 16.19 -4.98 -7.57
C GLN A 81 14.88 -4.95 -8.37
N SER A 82 14.85 -5.54 -9.56
CA SER A 82 13.70 -5.40 -10.47
C SER A 82 12.42 -5.95 -9.85
N VAL A 83 12.50 -7.12 -9.21
CA VAL A 83 11.33 -7.75 -8.59
C VAL A 83 10.87 -6.98 -7.36
N THR A 84 11.78 -6.66 -6.44
CA THR A 84 11.39 -6.05 -5.16
C THR A 84 10.83 -4.64 -5.33
N ILE A 85 11.44 -3.83 -6.21
CA ILE A 85 10.93 -2.50 -6.56
C ILE A 85 9.57 -2.60 -7.26
N LEU A 86 9.32 -3.61 -8.11
CA LEU A 86 8.02 -3.79 -8.76
C LEU A 86 6.93 -4.26 -7.78
N VAL A 87 7.25 -5.08 -6.77
CA VAL A 87 6.27 -5.61 -5.80
C VAL A 87 5.88 -4.57 -4.74
N ALA A 88 6.81 -3.73 -4.31
CA ALA A 88 6.57 -2.80 -3.19
C ALA A 88 5.30 -1.92 -3.34
N PRO A 89 5.01 -1.31 -4.51
CA PRO A 89 3.79 -0.53 -4.72
C PRO A 89 2.51 -1.33 -4.60
N ALA A 90 2.51 -2.60 -5.02
CA ALA A 90 1.34 -3.46 -4.88
C ALA A 90 1.01 -3.69 -3.39
N LEU A 91 2.03 -3.82 -2.54
CA LEU A 91 1.85 -3.92 -1.08
C LEU A 91 1.39 -2.59 -0.45
N PHE A 92 1.88 -1.45 -0.95
CA PHE A 92 1.36 -0.15 -0.56
C PHE A 92 -0.11 0.01 -0.96
N ALA A 93 -0.49 -0.34 -2.19
CA ALA A 93 -1.86 -0.31 -2.68
C ALA A 93 -2.77 -1.24 -1.87
N ALA A 94 -2.34 -2.47 -1.58
CA ALA A 94 -3.06 -3.39 -0.70
C ALA A 94 -3.38 -2.76 0.67
N SER A 95 -2.42 -2.01 1.24
CA SER A 95 -2.58 -1.31 2.51
C SER A 95 -3.60 -0.16 2.42
N VAL A 96 -3.63 0.55 1.30
CA VAL A 96 -4.64 1.58 0.98
C VAL A 96 -6.04 0.95 0.89
N TYR A 97 -6.19 -0.18 0.19
CA TYR A 97 -7.49 -0.88 0.07
C TYR A 97 -8.01 -1.36 1.44
N MET A 98 -7.10 -1.93 2.24
CA MET A 98 -7.39 -2.37 3.61
C MET A 98 -7.81 -1.21 4.51
N THR A 99 -7.21 -0.03 4.31
CA THR A 99 -7.54 1.18 5.07
C THR A 99 -8.90 1.74 4.65
N LEU A 100 -9.19 1.82 3.35
CA LEU A 100 -10.50 2.26 2.87
C LEU A 100 -11.61 1.36 3.44
N GLY A 101 -11.42 0.04 3.40
CA GLY A 101 -12.42 -0.88 3.95
C GLY A 101 -12.63 -0.73 5.46
N ARG A 102 -11.64 -0.23 6.21
CA ARG A 102 -11.82 0.09 7.65
C ARG A 102 -12.51 1.43 7.85
N ILE A 103 -12.20 2.43 7.02
CA ILE A 103 -12.91 3.73 7.05
C ILE A 103 -14.39 3.51 6.78
N ILE A 104 -14.76 2.74 5.75
CA ILE A 104 -16.16 2.46 5.42
C ILE A 104 -16.90 1.84 6.63
N ARG A 105 -16.31 0.83 7.28
CA ARG A 105 -16.89 0.20 8.48
C ARG A 105 -16.98 1.15 9.66
N SER A 106 -15.98 2.03 9.84
CA SER A 106 -15.95 2.98 10.96
C SER A 106 -17.08 4.01 10.92
N VAL A 107 -17.64 4.28 9.75
CA VAL A 107 -18.78 5.19 9.57
C VAL A 107 -20.11 4.45 9.33
N HIS A 108 -20.14 3.11 9.49
CA HIS A 108 -21.29 2.28 9.16
C HIS A 108 -21.83 2.54 7.73
N GLY A 109 -20.90 2.79 6.80
CA GLY A 109 -21.19 3.21 5.43
C GLY A 109 -21.27 2.05 4.43
N GLU A 110 -21.42 0.80 4.89
CA GLU A 110 -21.41 -0.38 4.02
C GLU A 110 -22.50 -0.31 2.93
N SER A 111 -23.65 0.27 3.24
CA SER A 111 -24.77 0.47 2.29
C SER A 111 -24.45 1.49 1.19
N LEU A 112 -23.54 2.43 1.46
CA LEU A 112 -23.13 3.48 0.52
C LEU A 112 -22.00 3.03 -0.41
N SER A 113 -21.28 1.97 -0.04
CA SER A 113 -20.17 1.43 -0.84
C SER A 113 -20.67 0.75 -2.11
N VAL A 114 -20.10 1.10 -3.26
CA VAL A 114 -20.44 0.49 -4.56
C VAL A 114 -20.05 -1.00 -4.57
N ILE A 115 -18.88 -1.31 -4.01
CA ILE A 115 -18.37 -2.67 -3.88
C ILE A 115 -18.47 -3.07 -2.42
N ARG A 116 -19.00 -4.26 -2.16
CA ARG A 116 -19.08 -4.80 -0.79
C ARG A 116 -17.68 -4.81 -0.17
N VAL A 117 -17.54 -4.24 1.02
CA VAL A 117 -16.23 -3.99 1.68
C VAL A 117 -15.35 -5.25 1.80
N ASN A 118 -15.98 -6.41 2.03
CA ASN A 118 -15.27 -7.70 2.14
C ASN A 118 -14.67 -8.17 0.79
N TRP A 119 -15.28 -7.76 -0.32
CA TRP A 119 -14.82 -8.06 -1.67
C TRP A 119 -13.86 -7.01 -2.20
N LEU A 120 -14.02 -5.75 -1.78
CA LEU A 120 -13.18 -4.63 -2.23
C LEU A 120 -11.68 -4.95 -2.07
N THR A 121 -11.22 -5.26 -0.86
CA THR A 121 -9.80 -5.59 -0.65
C THR A 121 -9.39 -6.86 -1.40
N ARG A 122 -10.24 -7.89 -1.44
CA ARG A 122 -9.90 -9.17 -2.11
C ARG A 122 -9.73 -9.00 -3.61
N ILE A 123 -10.66 -8.33 -4.29
CA ILE A 123 -10.64 -8.15 -5.74
C ILE A 123 -9.39 -7.38 -6.16
N PHE A 124 -9.13 -6.23 -5.53
CA PHE A 124 -8.02 -5.38 -5.94
C PHE A 124 -6.65 -5.99 -5.57
N VAL A 125 -6.51 -6.62 -4.40
CA VAL A 125 -5.25 -7.32 -4.06
C VAL A 125 -5.00 -8.49 -5.01
N THR A 126 -6.01 -9.32 -5.32
CA THR A 126 -5.83 -10.43 -6.25
C THR A 126 -5.48 -9.92 -7.65
N GLY A 127 -6.07 -8.80 -8.08
CA GLY A 127 -5.73 -8.15 -9.34
C GLY A 127 -4.30 -7.60 -9.39
N ASP A 128 -3.82 -6.99 -8.31
CA ASP A 128 -2.43 -6.54 -8.19
C ASP A 128 -1.45 -7.73 -8.19
N VAL A 129 -1.77 -8.82 -7.49
CA VAL A 129 -0.95 -10.05 -7.52
C VAL A 129 -0.93 -10.65 -8.92
N PHE A 130 -2.08 -10.72 -9.59
CA PHE A 130 -2.17 -11.24 -10.96
C PHE A 130 -1.34 -10.40 -11.94
N SER A 131 -1.53 -9.08 -11.93
CA SER A 131 -0.77 -8.16 -12.79
C SER A 131 0.73 -8.21 -12.51
N PHE A 132 1.14 -8.35 -11.24
CA PHE A 132 2.53 -8.57 -10.88
C PHE A 132 3.08 -9.89 -11.44
N LEU A 133 2.34 -11.00 -11.35
CA LEU A 133 2.78 -12.28 -11.93
C LEU A 133 2.97 -12.20 -13.44
N VAL A 134 2.11 -11.45 -14.14
CA VAL A 134 2.27 -11.17 -15.56
C VAL A 134 3.56 -10.37 -15.81
N GLN A 135 3.82 -9.31 -15.03
CA GLN A 135 5.06 -8.52 -15.13
C GLN A 135 6.32 -9.34 -14.84
N ALA A 136 6.30 -10.14 -13.77
CA ALA A 136 7.41 -11.00 -13.38
C ALA A 136 7.73 -12.05 -14.47
N SER A 137 6.69 -12.64 -15.08
CA SER A 137 6.85 -13.54 -16.21
C SER A 137 7.47 -12.81 -17.41
N GLY A 138 7.04 -11.57 -17.67
CA GLY A 138 7.58 -10.75 -18.75
C GLY A 138 9.05 -10.38 -18.52
N ALA A 139 9.41 -9.99 -17.29
CA ALA A 139 10.78 -9.72 -16.89
C ALA A 139 11.69 -10.95 -17.02
N GLY A 140 11.17 -12.15 -16.70
CA GLY A 140 11.88 -13.41 -16.93
C GLY A 140 12.07 -13.76 -18.41
N LEU A 141 11.16 -13.35 -19.30
CA LEU A 141 11.32 -13.53 -20.74
C LEU A 141 12.28 -12.51 -21.37
N MET A 142 12.43 -11.32 -20.77
CA MET A 142 13.36 -10.28 -21.25
C MET A 142 14.83 -10.73 -21.20
N VAL A 143 15.19 -11.66 -20.31
CA VAL A 143 16.56 -12.18 -20.19
C VAL A 143 16.84 -13.38 -21.11
N LYS A 144 15.84 -13.83 -21.88
CA LYS A 144 15.97 -14.96 -22.81
C LYS A 144 16.13 -14.46 -24.26
N ASP A 145 17.12 -14.98 -24.95
CA ASP A 145 17.40 -14.64 -26.35
C ASP A 145 16.19 -14.89 -27.27
N GLY A 146 15.88 -13.89 -28.09
CA GLY A 146 14.77 -13.92 -29.05
C GLY A 146 13.38 -13.72 -28.44
N SER A 147 13.27 -13.57 -27.11
CA SER A 147 11.99 -13.41 -26.40
C SER A 147 11.77 -12.01 -25.82
N GLN A 148 12.66 -11.05 -26.08
CA GLN A 148 12.61 -9.71 -25.50
C GLN A 148 11.30 -8.98 -25.83
N ASN A 149 10.87 -8.95 -27.10
CA ASN A 149 9.63 -8.27 -27.47
C ASN A 149 8.40 -8.87 -26.77
N MET A 150 8.38 -10.19 -26.60
CA MET A 150 7.30 -10.86 -25.88
C MET A 150 7.33 -10.54 -24.39
N GLY A 151 8.53 -10.50 -23.79
CA GLY A 151 8.72 -10.10 -22.39
C GLY A 151 8.25 -8.67 -22.13
N GLN A 152 8.63 -7.72 -22.98
CA GLN A 152 8.23 -6.33 -22.88
C GLN A 152 6.69 -6.18 -23.00
N ASN A 153 6.08 -6.82 -23.99
CA ASN A 153 4.62 -6.81 -24.16
C ASN A 153 3.89 -7.37 -22.94
N LEU A 154 4.44 -8.41 -22.31
CA LEU A 154 3.85 -9.01 -21.11
C LEU A 154 3.98 -8.06 -19.90
N ILE A 155 5.11 -7.38 -19.72
CA ILE A 155 5.26 -6.34 -18.69
C ILE A 155 4.25 -5.21 -18.91
N VAL A 156 4.14 -4.69 -20.13
CA VAL A 156 3.17 -3.64 -20.49
C VAL A 156 1.74 -4.11 -20.19
N ALA A 157 1.37 -5.33 -20.57
CA ALA A 157 0.04 -5.88 -20.28
C ALA A 157 -0.26 -5.91 -18.77
N GLY A 158 0.69 -6.37 -17.96
CA GLY A 158 0.56 -6.37 -16.51
C GLY A 158 0.41 -4.96 -15.93
N LEU A 159 1.22 -4.00 -16.39
CA LEU A 159 1.12 -2.59 -15.98
C LEU A 159 -0.23 -1.96 -16.35
N VAL A 160 -0.76 -2.24 -17.54
CA VAL A 160 -2.09 -1.77 -17.96
C VAL A 160 -3.18 -2.31 -17.04
N ILE A 161 -3.15 -3.62 -16.75
CA ILE A 161 -4.11 -4.25 -15.83
C ILE A 161 -4.05 -3.59 -14.45
N GLN A 162 -2.84 -3.38 -13.92
CA GLN A 162 -2.62 -2.73 -12.63
C GLN A 162 -3.17 -1.30 -12.61
N VAL A 163 -2.85 -0.46 -13.61
CA VAL A 163 -3.32 0.93 -13.71
C VAL A 163 -4.84 1.00 -13.79
N VAL A 164 -5.46 0.16 -14.62
CA VAL A 164 -6.92 0.13 -14.78
C VAL A 164 -7.62 -0.29 -13.48
N LEU A 165 -7.15 -1.37 -12.85
CA LEU A 165 -7.72 -1.84 -11.58
C LEU A 165 -7.57 -0.81 -10.46
N PHE A 166 -6.39 -0.20 -10.35
CA PHE A 166 -6.14 0.86 -9.37
C PHE A 166 -7.01 2.09 -9.64
N GLY A 167 -7.24 2.43 -10.92
CA GLY A 167 -8.13 3.51 -11.33
C GLY A 167 -9.58 3.27 -10.91
N ILE A 168 -10.10 2.05 -11.11
CA ILE A 168 -11.43 1.64 -10.66
C ILE A 168 -11.55 1.74 -9.13
N PHE A 169 -10.51 1.33 -8.39
CA PHE A 169 -10.46 1.50 -6.93
C PHE A 169 -10.56 2.98 -6.54
N TRP A 170 -9.80 3.86 -7.21
CA TRP A 170 -9.78 5.28 -6.89
C TRP A 170 -11.15 5.94 -7.14
N VAL A 171 -11.79 5.61 -8.26
CA VAL A 171 -13.17 6.04 -8.56
C VAL A 171 -14.13 5.52 -7.49
N THR A 172 -14.01 4.26 -7.07
CA THR A 172 -14.85 3.69 -5.99
C THR A 172 -14.70 4.47 -4.68
N ALA A 173 -13.48 4.88 -4.33
CA ALA A 173 -13.21 5.70 -3.15
C ALA A 173 -13.82 7.11 -3.25
N ILE A 174 -13.80 7.73 -4.44
CA ILE A 174 -14.45 9.02 -4.70
C ILE A 174 -15.97 8.90 -4.61
N LEU A 175 -16.56 7.87 -5.23
CA LEU A 175 -18.00 7.62 -5.17
C LEU A 175 -18.48 7.40 -3.74
N PHE A 176 -17.72 6.66 -2.92
CA PHE A 176 -18.01 6.50 -1.51
C PHE A 176 -18.01 7.84 -0.77
N HIS A 177 -17.01 8.68 -0.99
CA HIS A 177 -16.92 10.02 -0.37
C HIS A 177 -18.10 10.92 -0.76
N VAL A 178 -18.45 10.98 -2.04
CA VAL A 178 -19.59 11.77 -2.52
C VAL A 178 -20.90 11.27 -1.91
N ARG A 179 -21.12 9.95 -1.88
CA ARG A 179 -22.33 9.35 -1.29
C ARG A 179 -22.43 9.61 0.21
N LEU A 180 -21.32 9.47 0.94
CA LEU A 180 -21.27 9.73 2.38
C LEU A 180 -21.48 11.21 2.71
N SER A 181 -21.01 12.12 1.85
CA SER A 181 -21.22 13.56 2.03
C SER A 181 -22.67 13.97 1.74
N LYS A 182 -23.33 13.30 0.78
CA LYS A 182 -24.73 13.55 0.42
C LYS A 182 -25.72 12.89 1.41
N TYR A 183 -25.38 11.70 1.90
CA TYR A 183 -26.18 10.93 2.86
C TYR A 183 -25.31 10.58 4.07
N PRO A 184 -25.04 11.55 4.96
CA PRO A 184 -24.19 11.32 6.12
C PRO A 184 -24.85 10.32 7.08
N THR A 185 -24.10 9.32 7.50
CA THR A 185 -24.50 8.41 8.57
C THR A 185 -24.39 9.11 9.93
N GLU A 186 -25.10 8.63 10.96
CA GLU A 186 -25.00 9.18 12.32
C GLU A 186 -23.55 9.14 12.84
N ALA A 187 -22.81 8.08 12.54
CA ALA A 187 -21.38 7.95 12.86
C ALA A 187 -20.49 8.98 12.12
N SER A 188 -20.86 9.37 10.90
CA SER A 188 -20.19 10.42 10.13
C SER A 188 -20.55 11.83 10.62
N ALA A 189 -21.81 12.04 11.03
CA ALA A 189 -22.36 13.31 11.47
C ALA A 189 -21.97 13.67 12.92
N SER A 190 -21.77 12.67 13.78
CA SER A 190 -21.40 12.85 15.18
C SER A 190 -20.01 13.50 15.41
N GLY A 191 -19.19 13.67 14.36
CA GLY A 191 -17.87 14.33 14.45
C GLY A 191 -16.76 13.51 15.13
N HIS A 192 -17.07 12.34 15.69
CA HIS A 192 -16.11 11.51 16.43
C HIS A 192 -15.22 10.63 15.53
N SER A 193 -15.60 10.40 14.26
CA SER A 193 -14.81 9.60 13.33
C SER A 193 -13.97 10.47 12.38
N PRO A 194 -12.63 10.34 12.33
CA PRO A 194 -11.76 11.16 11.49
C PRO A 194 -11.77 10.72 10.00
N TRP A 195 -12.92 10.27 9.49
CA TRP A 195 -13.09 9.66 8.17
C TRP A 195 -12.61 10.57 7.03
N LYS A 196 -12.83 11.89 7.13
CA LYS A 196 -12.35 12.86 6.13
C LYS A 196 -10.82 12.89 6.06
N SER A 197 -10.15 12.91 7.20
CA SER A 197 -8.68 12.89 7.26
C SER A 197 -8.13 11.58 6.68
N GLY A 198 -8.79 10.45 6.98
CA GLY A 198 -8.44 9.16 6.40
C GLY A 198 -8.59 9.12 4.88
N LEU A 199 -9.68 9.66 4.33
CA LEU A 199 -9.88 9.75 2.89
C LEU A 199 -8.87 10.67 2.19
N TRP A 200 -8.56 11.83 2.78
CA TRP A 200 -7.53 12.73 2.25
C TRP A 200 -6.15 12.07 2.21
N MET A 201 -5.79 11.30 3.25
CA MET A 201 -4.57 10.48 3.22
C MET A 201 -4.61 9.48 2.07
N LEU A 202 -5.72 8.75 1.90
CA LEU A 202 -5.86 7.77 0.83
C LEU A 202 -5.75 8.42 -0.55
N TYR A 203 -6.33 9.60 -0.76
CA TYR A 203 -6.20 10.31 -2.03
C TYR A 203 -4.76 10.77 -2.30
N SER A 204 -4.06 11.28 -1.30
CA SER A 204 -2.65 11.66 -1.45
C SER A 204 -1.79 10.45 -1.80
N VAL A 205 -1.91 9.34 -1.06
CA VAL A 205 -1.15 8.12 -1.31
C VAL A 205 -1.51 7.51 -2.67
N SER A 206 -2.80 7.41 -3.00
CA SER A 206 -3.24 6.89 -4.28
C SER A 206 -2.77 7.72 -5.46
N ALA A 207 -2.74 9.06 -5.33
CA ALA A 207 -2.22 9.91 -6.40
C ALA A 207 -0.74 9.60 -6.71
N PHE A 208 0.12 9.46 -5.69
CA PHE A 208 1.53 9.11 -5.90
C PHE A 208 1.70 7.71 -6.51
N ILE A 209 0.94 6.70 -6.05
CA ILE A 209 0.96 5.35 -6.63
C ILE A 209 0.49 5.35 -8.09
N MET A 210 -0.53 6.16 -8.40
CA MET A 210 -1.06 6.28 -9.77
C MET A 210 -0.05 6.93 -10.71
N VAL A 211 0.55 8.06 -10.30
CA VAL A 211 1.55 8.76 -11.11
C VAL A 211 2.73 7.83 -11.41
N ARG A 212 3.22 7.09 -10.40
CA ARG A 212 4.24 6.05 -10.60
C ARG A 212 3.79 5.00 -11.62
N SER A 213 2.60 4.42 -11.43
CA SER A 213 2.11 3.33 -12.30
C SER A 213 1.97 3.78 -13.75
N VAL A 214 1.51 5.01 -13.99
CA VAL A 214 1.43 5.61 -15.33
C VAL A 214 2.82 5.87 -15.91
N PHE A 215 3.76 6.40 -15.11
CA PHE A 215 5.14 6.59 -15.55
C PHE A 215 5.80 5.27 -15.95
N ARG A 216 5.66 4.23 -15.12
CA ARG A 216 6.14 2.87 -15.42
C ARG A 216 5.53 2.34 -16.72
N LEU A 217 4.23 2.54 -16.93
CA LEU A 217 3.58 2.15 -18.18
C LEU A 217 4.19 2.87 -19.39
N ILE A 218 4.39 4.19 -19.31
CA ILE A 218 5.02 4.97 -20.38
C ILE A 218 6.46 4.53 -20.62
N GLU A 219 7.23 4.33 -19.56
CA GLU A 219 8.62 3.85 -19.60
C GLU A 219 8.74 2.53 -20.38
N TYR A 220 7.87 1.55 -20.10
CA TYR A 220 7.87 0.27 -20.82
C TYR A 220 7.24 0.31 -22.22
N ILE A 221 6.31 1.22 -22.49
CA ILE A 221 5.78 1.44 -23.85
C ILE A 221 6.85 2.08 -24.75
N MET A 222 7.63 3.03 -24.22
CA MET A 222 8.71 3.67 -24.97
C MET A 222 9.87 2.73 -25.28
N GLY A 223 10.02 1.64 -24.50
CA GLY A 223 11.02 0.60 -24.73
C GLY A 223 12.45 0.99 -24.36
N GLY A 224 13.41 0.11 -24.69
CA GLY A 224 14.83 0.25 -24.35
C GLY A 224 15.50 1.50 -24.92
N ASP A 225 15.03 1.96 -26.08
CA ASP A 225 15.52 3.18 -26.74
C ASP A 225 14.84 4.46 -26.21
N GLY A 226 13.90 4.33 -25.28
CA GLY A 226 13.18 5.45 -24.69
C GLY A 226 14.05 6.26 -23.72
N TYR A 227 13.88 7.59 -23.75
CA TYR A 227 14.56 8.51 -22.83
C TYR A 227 14.49 8.08 -21.34
N PRO A 228 13.35 7.57 -20.81
CA PRO A 228 13.28 7.11 -19.41
C PRO A 228 14.22 5.94 -19.10
N LEU A 229 14.29 4.92 -19.96
CA LEU A 229 15.15 3.74 -19.73
C LEU A 229 16.63 4.07 -19.89
N GLN A 230 16.97 5.06 -20.71
CA GLN A 230 18.35 5.51 -20.91
C GLN A 230 18.85 6.42 -19.76
N ASN A 231 17.95 7.12 -19.08
CA ASN A 231 18.29 8.10 -18.07
C ASN A 231 17.89 7.65 -16.66
N GLU A 232 18.89 7.21 -15.89
CA GLU A 232 18.72 6.74 -14.51
C GLU A 232 17.96 7.71 -13.60
N TRP A 233 18.12 9.03 -13.79
CA TRP A 233 17.47 10.04 -12.94
C TRP A 233 15.94 9.93 -12.97
N THR A 234 15.36 9.47 -14.09
CA THR A 234 13.91 9.36 -14.23
C THR A 234 13.34 8.29 -13.29
N LEU A 235 14.06 7.20 -13.09
CA LEU A 235 13.71 6.18 -12.11
C LEU A 235 13.76 6.75 -10.69
N TYR A 236 14.79 7.49 -10.30
CA TYR A 236 14.83 8.05 -8.95
C TYR A 236 13.71 9.08 -8.68
N VAL A 237 13.37 9.91 -9.67
CA VAL A 237 12.36 10.97 -9.50
C VAL A 237 10.94 10.41 -9.61
N PHE A 238 10.64 9.61 -10.63
CA PHE A 238 9.28 9.15 -10.90
C PHE A 238 8.97 7.78 -10.28
N ASP A 239 9.93 7.15 -9.62
CA ASP A 239 9.73 5.89 -8.91
C ASP A 239 10.07 6.01 -7.43
N ALA A 240 11.36 6.22 -7.12
CA ALA A 240 11.87 6.20 -5.76
C ALA A 240 11.27 7.32 -4.90
N MET A 241 11.29 8.55 -5.42
CA MET A 241 10.78 9.73 -4.72
C MET A 241 9.27 9.66 -4.50
N LEU A 242 8.51 9.16 -5.49
CA LEU A 242 7.06 8.99 -5.34
C LEU A 242 6.74 7.96 -4.25
N MET A 243 7.48 6.85 -4.15
CA MET A 243 7.26 5.86 -3.09
C MET A 243 7.69 6.35 -1.72
N PHE A 244 8.77 7.13 -1.64
CA PHE A 244 9.13 7.80 -0.41
C PHE A 244 8.00 8.74 0.04
N PHE A 245 7.40 9.53 -0.87
CA PHE A 245 6.25 10.37 -0.55
C PHE A 245 5.00 9.58 -0.17
N VAL A 246 4.77 8.39 -0.74
CA VAL A 246 3.72 7.46 -0.28
C VAL A 246 3.93 7.11 1.20
N MET A 247 5.15 6.75 1.60
CA MET A 247 5.47 6.45 2.99
C MET A 247 5.30 7.67 3.88
N VAL A 248 5.78 8.85 3.47
CA VAL A 248 5.62 10.08 4.27
C VAL A 248 4.15 10.45 4.43
N ALA A 249 3.35 10.41 3.35
CA ALA A 249 1.93 10.74 3.39
C ALA A 249 1.13 9.77 4.26
N PHE A 250 1.39 8.46 4.15
CA PHE A 250 0.77 7.44 4.98
C PHE A 250 1.19 7.57 6.45
N GLY A 251 2.47 7.90 6.69
CA GLY A 251 3.02 8.13 8.02
C GLY A 251 2.43 9.37 8.70
N TYR A 252 2.23 10.46 7.96
CA TYR A 252 1.70 11.72 8.49
C TYR A 252 0.27 11.57 9.01
N ARG A 253 -0.62 10.94 8.23
CA ARG A 253 -2.03 10.72 8.60
C ARG A 253 -2.37 9.28 8.97
N PHE A 254 -1.46 8.66 9.72
CA PHE A 254 -1.51 7.24 10.04
C PHE A 254 -2.88 6.76 10.55
N PRO A 255 -3.41 5.63 10.03
CA PRO A 255 -4.78 5.18 10.27
C PRO A 255 -4.98 4.51 11.65
N ALA A 256 -4.38 5.05 12.72
CA ALA A 256 -4.51 4.55 14.09
C ALA A 256 -5.96 4.58 14.60
N ALA A 257 -6.75 5.57 14.15
CA ALA A 257 -8.13 5.74 14.58
C ALA A 257 -9.10 4.67 14.05
N PHE A 258 -8.72 3.92 13.01
CA PHE A 258 -9.62 2.98 12.31
C PHE A 258 -9.37 1.51 12.71
N GLN A 259 -8.86 1.28 13.92
CA GLN A 259 -8.76 -0.07 14.45
C GLN A 259 -10.15 -0.64 14.72
N ILE A 260 -10.45 -1.77 14.10
CA ILE A 260 -11.56 -2.61 14.52
C ILE A 260 -11.13 -3.19 15.87
N ARG A 261 -11.65 -2.64 16.97
CA ARG A 261 -11.44 -3.18 18.31
C ARG A 261 -11.96 -4.62 18.30
N LYS A 262 -11.06 -5.61 18.30
CA LYS A 262 -11.42 -7.02 18.59
C LYS A 262 -11.80 -7.06 20.07
N GLY A 263 -13.07 -6.82 20.37
CA GLY A 263 -13.61 -6.80 21.72
C GLY A 263 -14.63 -5.67 21.86
N GLY A 264 -15.91 -6.05 21.77
CA GLY A 264 -17.03 -5.12 21.88
C GLY A 264 -18.23 -5.45 21.00
N PHE A 265 -18.54 -6.73 20.75
CA PHE A 265 -19.94 -7.07 20.97
C PHE A 265 -20.12 -6.83 22.46
N GLN A 266 -20.87 -5.79 22.85
CA GLN A 266 -21.60 -5.90 24.11
C GLN A 266 -22.47 -7.14 23.90
N SER A 267 -21.99 -8.27 24.41
CA SER A 267 -22.78 -9.48 24.44
C SER A 267 -24.04 -9.12 25.21
N ALA A 268 -25.20 -9.63 24.80
CA ALA A 268 -26.43 -9.42 25.55
C ALA A 268 -26.26 -9.77 27.05
N SER A 269 -25.31 -10.66 27.36
CA SER A 269 -24.87 -11.00 28.71
C SER A 269 -24.25 -9.85 29.52
N ASP A 270 -23.61 -8.87 28.88
CA ASP A 270 -23.00 -7.73 29.58
C ASP A 270 -24.05 -6.65 29.94
N ILE A 271 -25.10 -6.54 29.10
CA ILE A 271 -26.27 -5.69 29.40
C ILE A 271 -27.11 -6.34 30.50
N GLU A 272 -27.33 -7.66 30.42
CA GLU A 272 -28.07 -8.43 31.42
C GLU A 272 -27.37 -8.45 32.79
N ASN A 273 -26.03 -8.55 32.81
CA ASN A 273 -25.25 -8.41 34.05
C ASN A 273 -25.25 -6.97 34.62
N HIS A 274 -25.36 -5.94 33.76
CA HIS A 274 -25.46 -4.57 34.22
C HIS A 274 -26.84 -4.23 34.79
N ASP A 275 -27.92 -4.73 34.18
CA ASP A 275 -29.29 -4.59 34.70
C ASP A 275 -29.49 -5.37 36.01
N MET A 276 -28.99 -6.61 36.10
CA MET A 276 -29.06 -7.39 37.34
C MET A 276 -28.31 -6.73 38.50
N THR A 277 -27.17 -6.09 38.24
CA THR A 277 -26.40 -5.39 39.28
C THR A 277 -27.12 -4.11 39.75
N MET A 278 -27.77 -3.38 38.84
CA MET A 278 -28.58 -2.20 39.18
C MET A 278 -29.86 -2.57 39.97
N GLU A 279 -30.52 -3.68 39.61
CA GLU A 279 -31.71 -4.16 40.31
C GLU A 279 -31.37 -4.66 41.74
N ASN A 280 -30.26 -5.36 41.90
CA ASN A 280 -29.81 -5.84 43.21
C ASN A 280 -29.42 -4.69 44.16
N ASP A 281 -28.71 -3.67 43.64
CA ASP A 281 -28.39 -2.45 44.39
C ASP A 281 -29.65 -1.66 44.79
N GLY A 282 -30.65 -1.61 43.89
CA GLY A 282 -31.95 -1.00 44.16
C GLY A 282 -32.70 -1.70 45.29
N ASN A 283 -32.77 -3.03 45.26
CA ASN A 283 -33.43 -3.84 46.28
C ASN A 283 -32.70 -3.79 47.63
N GLN A 284 -31.38 -3.75 47.63
CA GLN A 284 -30.60 -3.65 48.86
C GLN A 284 -30.79 -2.27 49.54
N ARG A 285 -30.87 -1.18 48.75
CA ARG A 285 -31.19 0.15 49.27
C ARG A 285 -32.63 0.26 49.79
N ALA A 286 -33.58 -0.43 49.15
CA ALA A 286 -34.96 -0.47 49.61
C ALA A 286 -35.12 -1.26 50.92
N SER A 287 -34.39 -2.36 51.10
CA SER A 287 -34.43 -3.14 52.35
C SER A 287 -33.82 -2.39 53.53
N LEU A 288 -32.70 -1.67 53.31
CA LEU A 288 -32.07 -0.81 54.31
C LEU A 288 -32.99 0.34 54.74
N ARG A 289 -33.75 0.94 53.81
CA ARG A 289 -34.76 1.96 54.16
C ARG A 289 -35.94 1.42 54.97
N LYS A 290 -36.25 0.12 54.83
CA LYS A 290 -37.34 -0.54 55.55
C LYS A 290 -36.93 -0.98 56.95
N SER A 291 -35.65 -1.24 57.21
CA SER A 291 -35.16 -1.56 58.57
C SER A 291 -34.88 -0.33 59.45
N MET A 292 -34.80 0.86 58.86
CA MET A 292 -34.62 2.14 59.57
C MET A 292 -35.93 2.87 59.93
N ARG A 293 -37.09 2.26 59.63
CA ARG A 293 -38.43 2.73 60.06
C ARG A 293 -39.01 1.74 61.06
#